data_AF-A0A1B6F8T1-F1
#
_entry.id   AF-A0A1B6F8T1-F1
#
_cell.length_a   1.000
_cell.length_b   1.000
_cell.length_c   1.000
_cell.angle_alpha   90.00
_cell.angle_beta   90.00
_cell.angle_gamma   90.00
#
_symmetry.space_group_name_H-M   'P 1'
#
loop_
_entity.id
_entity.type
_entity.pdbx_description
1 polymer ?
#
loop_
_entity_poly.entity_id
_entity_poly.type
_entity_poly.pdbx_seq_one_letter_code
_entity_poly.pdbx_strand_id
1 'polypeptide(L)'
;MSPNQHASNAAVEDPFKDAALHFGAHLQLKGLLHGDNTSYGCIKRTVLFDEFTYHYQPEYCSLLVRKDLLSKLIKYNVLKRPRKDFNILRIVKHPHPNQVRAPAKVTVPRLYVHQSGVLRDRFVHSEVITEASCRLCNVSFFNEDSKQQHIESDIHKLRLLYRENRSSFKSSVEGARIGIRDADDESEVVLRCAESKTITVKVTLDSSYTTANVYKIIELSEVNTDVTEFHNDMPIEVKVSAMFPEPGAYIFPLAAKVMPSKLCLLKDLTFWVESELMDELAPVSKYVKRKDIIKEMEGSILPGEEVERGSSSLEIVEKLQNHKVPPVYNKLVLKKLQPFENMRPYEESMLKKVLELLCGQMSYRDAVRHIGKTKTPFIDTLNAFSYSERFALLLDLEELQLQHQIKNYDRCNETLQPSTARFTLKVPDLSEGRPSVARGDK
;
A
#
# COMPACT_ATOMS: atom_id res chain seq x y z
N MET A 1 44.24 -44.08 -6.63
CA MET A 1 42.87 -44.18 -6.06
C MET A 1 42.39 -42.75 -5.81
N SER A 2 41.48 -42.27 -6.66
CA SER A 2 40.86 -40.94 -6.53
C SER A 2 39.36 -41.12 -6.72
N PRO A 3 38.50 -40.59 -5.83
CA PRO A 3 37.07 -40.75 -5.97
C PRO A 3 36.49 -39.66 -6.89
N ASN A 4 35.77 -40.11 -7.91
CA ASN A 4 34.95 -39.26 -8.78
C ASN A 4 33.75 -38.73 -7.99
N GLN A 5 33.70 -37.42 -7.76
CA GLN A 5 32.49 -36.71 -7.37
C GLN A 5 31.81 -36.16 -8.62
N HIS A 6 30.80 -36.88 -9.12
CA HIS A 6 29.81 -36.31 -10.03
C HIS A 6 28.71 -35.66 -9.20
N ALA A 7 28.71 -34.33 -9.14
CA ALA A 7 27.55 -33.57 -8.70
C ALA A 7 26.42 -33.79 -9.72
N SER A 8 25.36 -34.49 -9.32
CA SER A 8 24.14 -34.62 -10.10
C SER A 8 23.48 -33.24 -10.22
N ASN A 9 23.44 -32.70 -11.43
CA ASN A 9 22.62 -31.54 -11.76
C ASN A 9 21.15 -31.85 -11.45
N ALA A 10 20.66 -31.42 -10.29
CA ALA A 10 19.24 -31.48 -9.96
C ALA A 10 18.52 -30.59 -10.98
N ALA A 11 17.81 -31.22 -11.91
CA ALA A 11 16.96 -30.53 -12.86
C ALA A 11 15.98 -29.65 -12.06
N VAL A 12 15.91 -28.37 -12.42
CA VAL A 12 14.95 -27.43 -11.84
C VAL A 12 13.55 -28.01 -12.07
N GLU A 13 12.93 -28.56 -11.02
CA GLU A 13 11.61 -29.16 -11.09
C GLU A 13 10.59 -28.10 -11.49
N ASP A 14 9.84 -28.36 -12.56
CA ASP A 14 8.80 -27.47 -13.09
C ASP A 14 7.61 -27.46 -12.10
N PRO A 15 7.39 -26.38 -11.33
CA PRO A 15 6.40 -26.38 -10.26
C PRO A 15 4.95 -26.44 -10.78
N PHE A 16 4.73 -26.23 -12.08
CA PHE A 16 3.43 -26.43 -12.70
C PHE A 16 3.10 -27.92 -12.93
N LYS A 17 4.12 -28.78 -13.00
CA LYS A 17 3.96 -30.23 -13.16
C LYS A 17 3.29 -30.84 -11.92
N ASP A 18 3.78 -30.51 -10.73
CA ASP A 18 3.26 -31.05 -9.48
C ASP A 18 1.83 -30.57 -9.22
N ALA A 19 1.56 -29.30 -9.46
CA ALA A 19 0.21 -28.75 -9.35
C ALA A 19 -0.78 -29.43 -10.32
N ALA A 20 -0.34 -29.77 -11.54
CA ALA A 20 -1.15 -30.48 -12.53
C ALA A 20 -1.42 -31.93 -12.13
N LEU A 21 -0.38 -32.65 -11.66
CA LEU A 21 -0.50 -34.02 -11.17
C LEU A 21 -1.44 -34.10 -9.96
N HIS A 22 -1.29 -33.17 -9.01
CA HIS A 22 -2.13 -33.09 -7.82
C HIS A 22 -3.59 -32.78 -8.18
N PHE A 23 -3.84 -31.87 -9.14
CA PHE A 23 -5.20 -31.62 -9.60
C PHE A 23 -5.82 -32.87 -10.26
N GLY A 24 -5.05 -33.59 -11.07
CA GLY A 24 -5.48 -34.86 -11.65
C GLY A 24 -5.85 -35.91 -10.60
N ALA A 25 -5.06 -36.02 -9.53
CA ALA A 25 -5.34 -36.90 -8.40
C ALA A 25 -6.57 -36.46 -7.60
N HIS A 26 -6.73 -35.16 -7.35
CA HIS A 26 -7.89 -34.58 -6.67
C HIS A 26 -9.21 -34.95 -7.40
N LEU A 27 -9.25 -34.80 -8.73
CA LEU A 27 -10.41 -35.19 -9.54
C LEU A 27 -10.74 -36.69 -9.45
N GLN A 28 -9.72 -37.54 -9.30
CA GLN A 28 -9.89 -38.99 -9.12
C GLN A 28 -10.47 -39.32 -7.75
N LEU A 29 -9.95 -38.69 -6.69
CA LEU A 29 -10.38 -38.93 -5.32
C LEU A 29 -11.81 -38.45 -5.07
N LYS A 30 -12.24 -37.36 -5.71
CA LYS A 30 -13.63 -36.91 -5.67
C LYS A 30 -14.60 -37.80 -6.47
N GLY A 31 -14.11 -38.78 -7.23
CA GLY A 31 -14.96 -39.68 -8.01
C GLY A 31 -15.67 -39.01 -9.20
N LEU A 32 -15.16 -37.88 -9.71
CA LEU A 32 -15.81 -37.13 -10.81
C LEU A 32 -15.58 -37.75 -12.20
N LEU A 33 -14.78 -38.82 -12.26
CA LEU A 33 -14.42 -39.50 -13.49
C LEU A 33 -15.43 -40.59 -13.86
N HIS A 34 -15.94 -40.53 -15.09
CA HIS A 34 -16.92 -41.49 -15.62
C HIS A 34 -16.24 -42.49 -16.58
N GLY A 35 -16.64 -43.76 -16.52
CA GLY A 35 -16.29 -44.80 -17.50
C GLY A 35 -15.48 -45.99 -16.95
N ASP A 36 -15.80 -47.19 -17.44
CA ASP A 36 -15.32 -48.48 -16.94
C ASP A 36 -13.90 -48.85 -17.37
N ASN A 37 -13.26 -48.01 -18.19
CA ASN A 37 -11.93 -48.32 -18.70
C ASN A 37 -10.89 -48.17 -17.58
N THR A 38 -10.09 -49.21 -17.34
CA THR A 38 -9.22 -49.30 -16.17
C THR A 38 -8.12 -48.24 -16.16
N SER A 39 -7.72 -47.72 -17.33
CA SER A 39 -6.61 -46.76 -17.46
C SER A 39 -7.02 -45.28 -17.62
N TYR A 40 -8.29 -44.98 -17.91
CA TYR A 40 -8.72 -43.61 -18.20
C TYR A 40 -10.10 -43.32 -17.59
N GLY A 41 -10.30 -42.08 -17.16
CA GLY A 41 -11.62 -41.55 -16.81
C GLY A 41 -12.05 -40.44 -17.77
N CYS A 42 -13.35 -40.26 -17.96
CA CYS A 42 -13.90 -39.15 -18.74
C CYS A 42 -14.49 -38.09 -17.81
N ILE A 43 -14.28 -36.81 -18.13
CA ILE A 43 -14.91 -35.67 -17.44
C ILE A 43 -15.44 -34.67 -18.48
N LYS A 44 -16.60 -34.06 -18.19
CA LYS A 44 -17.08 -32.94 -19.01
C LYS A 44 -16.19 -31.73 -18.80
N ARG A 45 -15.91 -30.99 -19.87
CA ARG A 45 -15.05 -29.80 -19.84
C ARG A 45 -15.54 -28.74 -18.85
N THR A 46 -16.85 -28.49 -18.79
CA THR A 46 -17.45 -27.53 -17.84
C THR A 46 -17.18 -27.93 -16.41
N VAL A 47 -17.49 -29.19 -16.05
CA VAL A 47 -17.27 -29.76 -14.71
C VAL A 47 -15.79 -29.66 -14.30
N LEU A 48 -14.85 -29.92 -15.21
CA LEU A 48 -13.42 -29.77 -14.93
C LEU A 48 -13.05 -28.31 -14.56
N PHE A 49 -13.60 -27.33 -15.28
CA PHE A 49 -13.32 -25.93 -15.01
C PHE A 49 -14.01 -25.42 -13.74
N ASP A 50 -15.24 -25.86 -13.49
CA ASP A 50 -15.99 -25.49 -12.28
C ASP A 50 -15.30 -26.07 -11.05
N GLU A 51 -14.91 -27.35 -11.08
CA GLU A 51 -14.17 -27.99 -10.01
C GLU A 51 -12.81 -27.32 -9.76
N PHE A 52 -12.12 -26.92 -10.84
CA PHE A 52 -10.87 -26.18 -10.72
C PHE A 52 -11.08 -24.82 -10.04
N THR A 53 -12.07 -24.05 -10.48
CA THR A 53 -12.28 -22.66 -10.07
C THR A 53 -12.85 -22.56 -8.65
N TYR A 54 -13.84 -23.40 -8.33
CA TYR A 54 -14.62 -23.25 -7.10
C TYR A 54 -14.12 -24.13 -5.94
N HIS A 55 -13.37 -25.19 -6.22
CA HIS A 55 -12.90 -26.11 -5.17
C HIS A 55 -11.38 -26.17 -5.10
N TYR A 56 -10.70 -26.44 -6.22
CA TYR A 56 -9.26 -26.71 -6.18
C TYR A 56 -8.40 -25.45 -6.03
N GLN A 57 -8.67 -24.39 -6.81
CA GLN A 57 -7.86 -23.18 -6.81
C GLN A 57 -7.90 -22.42 -5.46
N PRO A 58 -9.05 -22.27 -4.78
CA PRO A 58 -9.12 -21.64 -3.46
C PRO A 58 -8.36 -22.41 -2.38
N GLU A 59 -8.43 -23.74 -2.40
CA GLU A 59 -7.85 -24.59 -1.36
C GLU A 59 -6.32 -24.70 -1.48
N TYR A 60 -5.80 -24.85 -2.70
CA TYR A 60 -4.38 -25.16 -2.93
C TYR A 60 -3.56 -23.99 -3.49
N CYS A 61 -4.16 -22.81 -3.71
CA CYS A 61 -3.51 -21.62 -4.30
C CYS A 61 -2.60 -21.98 -5.49
N SER A 62 -3.13 -22.80 -6.41
CA SER A 62 -2.31 -23.47 -7.41
C SER A 62 -1.67 -22.49 -8.39
N LEU A 63 -0.46 -22.77 -8.86
CA LEU A 63 0.19 -22.05 -9.96
C LEU A 63 -0.54 -22.23 -11.32
N LEU A 64 -1.54 -23.11 -11.39
CA LEU A 64 -2.35 -23.27 -12.58
C LEU A 64 -3.32 -22.10 -12.71
N VAL A 65 -3.52 -21.62 -13.93
CA VAL A 65 -4.46 -20.55 -14.25
C VAL A 65 -5.51 -21.12 -15.19
N ARG A 66 -6.78 -20.75 -15.01
CA ARG A 66 -7.91 -21.25 -15.82
C ARG A 66 -7.63 -21.18 -17.33
N LYS A 67 -7.01 -20.08 -17.80
CA LYS A 67 -6.66 -19.86 -19.22
C LYS A 67 -5.75 -20.95 -19.80
N ASP A 68 -4.79 -21.43 -19.01
CA ASP A 68 -3.76 -22.39 -19.45
C ASP A 68 -3.96 -23.79 -18.86
N LEU A 69 -5.06 -24.03 -18.14
CA LEU A 69 -5.28 -25.26 -17.41
C LEU A 69 -5.20 -26.48 -18.35
N LEU A 70 -5.93 -26.45 -19.47
CA LEU A 70 -5.95 -27.57 -20.42
C LEU A 70 -4.59 -27.81 -21.07
N SER A 71 -3.90 -26.75 -21.49
CA SER A 71 -2.59 -26.89 -22.14
C SER A 71 -1.56 -27.48 -21.17
N LYS A 72 -1.56 -27.05 -19.91
CA LYS A 72 -0.68 -27.60 -18.86
C LYS A 72 -1.04 -29.05 -18.52
N LEU A 73 -2.31 -29.38 -18.33
CA LEU A 73 -2.73 -30.76 -18.04
C LEU A 73 -2.37 -31.72 -19.19
N ILE A 74 -2.46 -31.27 -20.43
CA ILE A 74 -2.02 -32.05 -21.60
C ILE A 74 -0.49 -32.18 -21.62
N LYS A 75 0.25 -31.08 -21.41
CA LYS A 75 1.71 -31.05 -21.38
C LYS A 75 2.28 -32.04 -20.35
N TYR A 76 1.64 -32.16 -19.18
CA TYR A 76 2.09 -33.04 -18.10
C TYR A 76 1.41 -34.41 -18.08
N ASN A 77 0.78 -34.82 -19.19
CA ASN A 77 0.13 -36.13 -19.36
C ASN A 77 -0.97 -36.44 -18.34
N VAL A 78 -1.57 -35.44 -17.71
CA VAL A 78 -2.75 -35.60 -16.85
C VAL A 78 -4.00 -35.77 -17.70
N LEU A 79 -4.02 -35.13 -18.87
CA LEU A 79 -5.15 -35.12 -19.79
C LEU A 79 -4.72 -35.53 -21.20
N LYS A 80 -5.48 -36.40 -21.86
CA LYS A 80 -5.30 -36.73 -23.28
C LYS A 80 -6.33 -36.02 -24.12
N ARG A 81 -5.87 -35.41 -25.22
CA ARG A 81 -6.72 -34.70 -26.17
C ARG A 81 -7.70 -35.70 -26.83
N PRO A 82 -9.01 -35.52 -26.69
CA PRO A 82 -9.99 -36.37 -27.37
C PRO A 82 -9.92 -36.17 -28.88
N ARG A 83 -10.06 -37.25 -29.67
CA ARG A 83 -9.96 -37.20 -31.15
C ARG A 83 -11.22 -36.70 -31.85
N LYS A 84 -12.40 -36.70 -31.19
CA LYS A 84 -13.69 -36.42 -31.85
C LYS A 84 -14.64 -35.50 -31.09
N ASP A 85 -14.55 -35.41 -29.76
CA ASP A 85 -15.45 -34.57 -28.95
C ASP A 85 -14.64 -33.72 -27.98
N PHE A 86 -14.68 -32.39 -28.14
CA PHE A 86 -13.96 -31.44 -27.29
C PHE A 86 -14.65 -31.17 -25.94
N ASN A 87 -15.89 -31.63 -25.77
CA ASN A 87 -16.66 -31.44 -24.55
C ASN A 87 -16.37 -32.52 -23.50
N ILE A 88 -15.87 -33.68 -23.91
CA ILE A 88 -15.52 -34.79 -23.02
C ILE A 88 -14.00 -35.02 -23.05
N LEU A 89 -13.35 -34.80 -21.92
CA LEU A 89 -11.91 -34.89 -21.76
C LEU A 89 -11.54 -36.23 -21.11
N ARG A 90 -10.46 -36.86 -21.60
CA ARG A 90 -9.93 -38.09 -21.01
C ARG A 90 -8.82 -37.76 -20.02
N ILE A 91 -9.04 -38.04 -18.75
CA ILE A 91 -8.05 -37.92 -17.68
C ILE A 91 -7.31 -39.25 -17.55
N VAL A 92 -5.98 -39.17 -17.48
CA VAL A 92 -5.11 -40.30 -17.21
C VAL A 92 -5.19 -40.61 -15.72
N LYS A 93 -5.58 -41.85 -15.36
CA LYS A 93 -5.65 -42.27 -13.96
C LYS A 93 -4.24 -42.28 -13.36
N HIS A 94 -4.06 -41.64 -12.21
CA HIS A 94 -2.81 -41.68 -11.47
C HIS A 94 -2.81 -43.02 -10.69
N PRO A 95 -1.71 -43.79 -10.71
CA PRO A 95 -1.69 -45.12 -10.09
C PRO A 95 -1.90 -45.06 -8.57
N HIS A 96 -1.40 -44.00 -7.93
CA HIS A 96 -1.52 -43.78 -6.48
C HIS A 96 -1.95 -42.34 -6.21
N PRO A 97 -3.23 -41.99 -6.37
CA PRO A 97 -3.70 -40.61 -6.22
C PRO A 97 -3.47 -40.08 -4.80
N ASN A 98 -3.57 -40.95 -3.78
CA ASN A 98 -3.31 -40.61 -2.37
C ASN A 98 -1.84 -40.27 -2.06
N GLN A 99 -0.90 -40.59 -2.95
CA GLN A 99 0.53 -40.34 -2.72
C GLN A 99 1.01 -39.04 -3.38
N VAL A 100 0.16 -38.36 -4.16
CA VAL A 100 0.52 -37.09 -4.80
C VAL A 100 0.49 -36.00 -3.75
N ARG A 101 1.66 -35.42 -3.43
CA ARG A 101 1.76 -34.33 -2.47
C ARG A 101 1.08 -33.08 -3.02
N ALA A 102 0.38 -32.35 -2.14
CA ALA A 102 -0.13 -31.03 -2.47
C ALA A 102 1.04 -30.11 -2.86
N PRO A 103 0.89 -29.28 -3.91
CA PRO A 103 1.90 -28.29 -4.24
C PRO A 103 2.12 -27.36 -3.04
N ALA A 104 3.37 -27.01 -2.76
CA ALA A 104 3.68 -26.06 -1.69
C ALA A 104 2.91 -24.76 -1.94
N LYS A 105 2.13 -24.30 -0.94
CA LYS A 105 1.32 -23.08 -1.04
C LYS A 105 2.25 -21.93 -1.38
N VAL A 106 2.13 -21.45 -2.62
CA VAL A 106 2.94 -20.34 -3.11
C VAL A 106 2.33 -19.05 -2.56
N THR A 107 3.01 -18.42 -1.60
CA THR A 107 2.73 -17.03 -1.24
C THR A 107 3.09 -16.15 -2.44
N VAL A 108 2.08 -15.63 -3.12
CA VAL A 108 2.27 -14.61 -4.15
C VAL A 108 2.51 -13.28 -3.42
N PRO A 109 3.61 -12.57 -3.69
CA PRO A 109 3.82 -11.24 -3.12
C PRO A 109 2.73 -10.30 -3.64
N ARG A 110 1.93 -9.76 -2.73
CA ARG A 110 0.85 -8.81 -3.01
C ARG A 110 1.33 -7.40 -2.64
N LEU A 111 1.12 -6.44 -3.54
CA LEU A 111 1.43 -5.03 -3.30
C LEU A 111 0.19 -4.35 -2.75
N TYR A 112 0.29 -3.81 -1.54
CA TYR A 112 -0.80 -3.06 -0.92
C TYR A 112 -0.33 -1.64 -0.60
N VAL A 113 -1.23 -0.68 -0.74
CA VAL A 113 -1.00 0.67 -0.22
C VAL A 113 -1.24 0.61 1.28
N HIS A 114 -0.15 0.66 2.05
CA HIS A 114 -0.18 0.48 3.49
C HIS A 114 -0.56 1.80 4.21
N GLN A 115 -1.62 1.79 5.01
CA GLN A 115 -2.08 2.97 5.76
C GLN A 115 -1.06 3.53 6.76
N SER A 116 0.00 2.78 7.12
CA SER A 116 1.00 3.35 8.04
C SER A 116 1.68 4.59 7.49
N GLY A 117 1.69 4.83 6.17
CA GLY A 117 2.20 6.08 5.62
C GLY A 117 1.40 7.28 6.13
N VAL A 118 0.07 7.13 6.22
CA VAL A 118 -0.87 8.15 6.74
C VAL A 118 -0.79 8.26 8.27
N LEU A 119 -0.60 7.14 8.97
CA LEU A 119 -0.46 7.15 10.43
C LEU A 119 0.92 7.60 10.93
N ARG A 120 1.95 7.56 10.06
CA ARG A 120 3.31 8.03 10.35
C ARG A 120 3.57 9.42 9.79
N ASP A 121 2.52 10.22 9.57
CA ASP A 121 2.73 11.59 9.12
C ASP A 121 3.61 12.30 10.15
N ARG A 122 4.88 12.50 9.80
CA ARG A 122 5.91 13.14 10.64
C ARG A 122 5.67 14.64 10.78
N PHE A 123 4.47 15.10 10.46
CA PHE A 123 4.14 16.50 10.37
C PHE A 123 3.68 17.05 11.72
N VAL A 124 4.60 17.86 12.26
CA VAL A 124 4.42 19.01 13.14
C VAL A 124 3.91 18.67 14.54
N HIS A 125 4.70 19.04 15.55
CA HIS A 125 4.31 19.19 16.96
C HIS A 125 3.21 20.26 17.16
N SER A 126 2.26 20.39 16.23
CA SER A 126 1.11 21.26 16.43
C SER A 126 0.35 20.75 17.64
N GLU A 127 -0.03 21.66 18.52
CA GLU A 127 -0.79 21.38 19.73
C GLU A 127 -1.94 20.43 19.42
N VAL A 128 -1.88 19.24 20.02
CA VAL A 128 -2.86 18.16 19.85
C VAL A 128 -4.23 18.58 20.38
N ILE A 129 -4.19 19.45 21.39
CA ILE A 129 -5.32 19.97 22.13
C ILE A 129 -5.32 21.48 21.94
N THR A 130 -6.42 21.99 21.41
CA THR A 130 -6.73 23.42 21.34
C THR A 130 -7.74 23.75 22.43
N GLU A 131 -7.98 25.03 22.70
CA GLU A 131 -9.03 25.47 23.64
C GLU A 131 -10.42 24.89 23.31
N ALA A 132 -10.73 24.74 22.02
CA ALA A 132 -12.06 24.31 21.57
C ALA A 132 -12.17 22.82 21.19
N SER A 133 -11.06 22.11 20.99
CA SER A 133 -11.11 20.70 20.53
C SER A 133 -9.80 19.93 20.68
N CYS A 134 -9.91 18.61 20.78
CA CYS A 134 -8.81 17.67 20.64
C CYS A 134 -8.82 17.03 19.26
N ARG A 135 -7.78 17.28 18.47
CA ARG A 135 -7.66 16.71 17.11
C ARG A 135 -7.38 15.21 17.12
N LEU A 136 -6.67 14.73 18.14
CA LEU A 136 -6.33 13.31 18.28
C LEU A 136 -7.56 12.43 18.55
N CYS A 137 -8.52 12.97 19.29
CA CYS A 137 -9.74 12.25 19.62
C CYS A 137 -10.97 12.67 18.81
N ASN A 138 -10.83 13.71 18.00
CA ASN A 138 -11.93 14.34 17.26
C ASN A 138 -13.11 14.77 18.18
N VAL A 139 -12.79 15.35 19.35
CA VAL A 139 -13.77 15.80 20.34
C VAL A 139 -13.70 17.33 20.46
N SER A 140 -14.86 18.00 20.44
CA SER A 140 -14.98 19.42 20.76
C SER A 140 -15.30 19.63 22.24
N PHE A 141 -14.75 20.69 22.83
CA PHE A 141 -14.97 21.05 24.23
C PHE A 141 -16.00 22.17 24.32
N PHE A 142 -16.88 22.08 25.31
CA PHE A 142 -17.86 23.13 25.60
C PHE A 142 -17.37 24.10 26.67
N ASN A 143 -16.48 23.63 27.54
CA ASN A 143 -15.85 24.39 28.62
C ASN A 143 -14.51 23.75 29.04
N GLU A 144 -13.74 24.45 29.87
CA GLU A 144 -12.42 23.99 30.34
C GLU A 144 -12.53 22.70 31.18
N ASP A 145 -13.61 22.51 31.92
CA ASP A 145 -13.84 21.27 32.69
C ASP A 145 -13.97 20.04 31.77
N SER A 146 -14.73 20.15 30.67
CA SER A 146 -14.88 19.08 29.68
C SER A 146 -13.55 18.75 29.00
N LYS A 147 -12.70 19.77 28.79
CA LYS A 147 -11.34 19.61 28.28
C LYS A 147 -10.45 18.89 29.29
N GLN A 148 -10.49 19.28 30.56
CA GLN A 148 -9.70 18.65 31.62
C GLN A 148 -10.12 17.19 31.83
N GLN A 149 -11.42 16.91 31.89
CA GLN A 149 -11.96 15.56 31.98
C GLN A 149 -11.55 14.71 30.77
N HIS A 150 -11.53 15.29 29.56
CA HIS A 150 -11.04 14.61 28.37
C HIS A 150 -9.55 14.29 28.44
N ILE A 151 -8.71 15.24 28.84
CA ILE A 151 -7.26 15.06 29.01
C ILE A 151 -6.98 13.94 30.03
N GLU A 152 -7.77 13.89 31.10
CA GLU A 152 -7.61 12.89 32.14
C GLU A 152 -8.15 11.51 31.76
N SER A 153 -9.00 11.43 30.74
CA SER A 153 -9.57 10.17 30.27
C SER A 153 -8.51 9.18 29.79
N ASP A 154 -8.73 7.90 30.11
CA ASP A 154 -7.80 6.83 29.73
C ASP A 154 -7.64 6.71 28.21
N ILE A 155 -8.71 6.92 27.45
CA ILE A 155 -8.66 6.84 25.99
C ILE A 155 -7.76 7.93 25.38
N HIS A 156 -7.80 9.15 25.91
CA HIS A 156 -6.94 10.24 25.44
C HIS A 156 -5.47 9.93 25.73
N LYS A 157 -5.17 9.54 26.98
CA LYS A 157 -3.81 9.17 27.42
C LYS A 157 -3.24 8.02 26.59
N LEU A 158 -4.06 7.01 26.29
CA LEU A 158 -3.66 5.88 25.44
C LEU A 158 -3.39 6.29 24.00
N ARG A 159 -4.26 7.11 23.40
CA ARG A 159 -4.06 7.63 22.03
C ARG A 159 -2.80 8.49 21.96
N LEU A 160 -2.53 9.30 22.97
CA LEU A 160 -1.34 10.14 23.05
C LEU A 160 -0.07 9.29 23.17
N LEU A 161 -0.08 8.32 24.09
CA LEU A 161 1.02 7.37 24.27
C LEU A 161 1.29 6.56 23.00
N TYR A 162 0.25 6.11 22.30
CA TYR A 162 0.39 5.38 21.03
C TYR A 162 1.03 6.24 19.94
N ARG A 163 0.69 7.53 19.88
CA ARG A 163 1.28 8.48 18.93
C ARG A 163 2.74 8.79 19.26
N GLU A 164 3.07 9.00 20.54
CA GLU A 164 4.40 9.40 20.98
C GLU A 164 5.38 8.23 21.03
N ASN A 165 4.94 7.09 21.55
CA ASN A 165 5.79 5.94 21.82
C ASN A 165 5.03 4.62 21.65
N ARG A 166 4.64 4.29 20.40
CA ARG A 166 4.02 2.99 20.09
C ARG A 166 4.80 1.79 20.62
N SER A 167 6.14 1.88 20.68
CA SER A 167 7.00 0.81 21.22
C SER A 167 6.86 0.57 22.73
N SER A 168 6.23 1.48 23.49
CA SER A 168 5.95 1.23 24.90
C SER A 168 4.87 0.18 25.12
N PHE A 169 4.04 -0.09 24.11
CA PHE A 169 3.02 -1.12 24.17
C PHE A 169 3.63 -2.48 23.88
N LYS A 170 3.19 -3.49 24.64
CA LYS A 170 3.61 -4.88 24.46
C LYS A 170 2.41 -5.72 24.02
N SER A 171 2.60 -6.68 23.12
CA SER A 171 1.53 -7.64 22.77
C SER A 171 1.33 -8.70 23.85
N SER A 172 2.37 -8.99 24.62
CA SER A 172 2.33 -9.86 25.79
C SER A 172 3.35 -9.41 26.83
N VAL A 173 2.99 -9.58 28.08
CA VAL A 173 3.83 -9.44 29.27
C VAL A 173 3.61 -10.67 30.12
N GLU A 174 4.58 -11.01 30.98
CA GLU A 174 4.44 -12.12 31.92
C GLU A 174 3.10 -11.97 32.67
N GLY A 175 2.21 -12.96 32.48
CA GLY A 175 0.88 -12.96 33.07
C GLY A 175 -0.25 -12.29 32.26
N ALA A 176 0.02 -11.53 31.19
CA ALA A 176 -1.03 -10.89 30.39
C ALA A 176 -0.74 -10.92 28.89
N ARG A 177 -1.72 -11.32 28.08
CA ARG A 177 -1.59 -11.36 26.61
C ARG A 177 -2.88 -10.95 25.91
N ILE A 178 -2.74 -10.28 24.78
CA ILE A 178 -3.83 -9.98 23.85
C ILE A 178 -3.58 -10.73 22.53
N GLY A 179 -4.48 -11.66 22.19
CA GLY A 179 -4.34 -12.55 21.04
C GLY A 179 -5.65 -12.74 20.30
N ILE A 180 -5.62 -13.39 19.15
CA ILE A 180 -6.82 -13.69 18.35
C ILE A 180 -7.21 -15.15 18.61
N ARG A 181 -8.50 -15.43 18.85
CA ARG A 181 -8.95 -16.79 19.22
C ARG A 181 -8.93 -17.76 18.04
N ASP A 182 -9.36 -17.30 16.87
CA ASP A 182 -9.74 -18.16 15.73
C ASP A 182 -8.67 -18.25 14.63
N ALA A 183 -7.57 -17.51 14.79
CA ALA A 183 -6.40 -17.56 13.93
C ALA A 183 -5.20 -17.95 14.79
N ASP A 184 -4.20 -18.63 14.24
CA ASP A 184 -2.95 -19.03 14.92
C ASP A 184 -2.10 -17.80 15.34
N ASP A 185 -2.70 -16.91 16.13
CA ASP A 185 -2.30 -15.54 16.45
C ASP A 185 -1.98 -14.63 15.24
N GLU A 186 -2.32 -15.06 14.01
CA GLU A 186 -2.15 -14.26 12.81
C GLU A 186 -2.95 -12.96 12.94
N SER A 187 -2.24 -11.84 13.06
CA SER A 187 -2.79 -10.48 13.15
C SER A 187 -3.47 -10.02 11.85
N GLU A 188 -3.44 -10.86 10.81
CA GLU A 188 -3.84 -10.53 9.45
C GLU A 188 -5.18 -11.18 9.12
N VAL A 189 -6.12 -10.36 8.68
CA VAL A 189 -7.47 -10.75 8.35
C VAL A 189 -7.70 -10.41 6.89
N VAL A 190 -7.79 -11.41 6.04
CA VAL A 190 -8.17 -11.21 4.63
C VAL A 190 -9.69 -11.19 4.52
N LEU A 191 -10.21 -10.18 3.80
CA LEU A 191 -11.63 -9.90 3.53
C LEU A 191 -11.82 -9.58 2.05
N ARG A 192 -13.00 -9.85 1.50
CA ARG A 192 -13.45 -9.24 0.25
C ARG A 192 -14.12 -7.89 0.48
N CYS A 193 -14.08 -7.01 -0.52
CA CYS A 193 -14.83 -5.77 -0.49
C CYS A 193 -16.31 -6.04 -0.17
N ALA A 194 -16.88 -5.28 0.76
CA ALA A 194 -18.22 -5.43 1.31
C ALA A 194 -18.51 -6.75 2.05
N GLU A 195 -17.52 -7.62 2.26
CA GLU A 195 -17.66 -8.78 3.12
C GLU A 195 -17.63 -8.34 4.59
N SER A 196 -18.55 -8.89 5.39
CA SER A 196 -18.54 -8.73 6.83
C SER A 196 -17.89 -9.94 7.47
N LYS A 197 -16.91 -9.70 8.34
CA LYS A 197 -16.28 -10.75 9.15
C LYS A 197 -16.17 -10.31 10.59
N THR A 198 -16.52 -11.24 11.48
CA THR A 198 -16.37 -11.07 12.92
C THR A 198 -15.19 -11.89 13.40
N ILE A 199 -14.31 -11.26 14.17
CA ILE A 199 -13.14 -11.89 14.78
C ILE A 199 -13.26 -11.74 16.29
N THR A 200 -12.89 -12.78 17.03
CA THR A 200 -12.84 -12.70 18.49
C THR A 200 -11.41 -12.45 18.96
N VAL A 201 -11.15 -11.28 19.51
CA VAL A 201 -9.88 -10.96 20.19
C VAL A 201 -10.01 -11.33 21.66
N LYS A 202 -9.04 -12.07 22.18
CA LYS A 202 -9.01 -12.60 23.54
C LYS A 202 -7.94 -11.89 24.35
N VAL A 203 -8.32 -11.25 25.45
CA VAL A 203 -7.39 -10.78 26.48
C VAL A 203 -7.33 -11.83 27.57
N THR A 204 -6.14 -12.42 27.75
CA THR A 204 -5.87 -13.43 28.78
C THR A 204 -5.03 -12.81 29.87
N LEU A 205 -5.50 -12.94 31.10
CA LEU A 205 -4.85 -12.43 32.31
C LEU A 205 -4.57 -13.61 33.24
N ASP A 206 -3.47 -13.55 33.97
CA ASP A 206 -3.16 -14.44 35.08
C ASP A 206 -3.81 -13.94 36.38
N SER A 207 -3.60 -14.70 37.46
CA SER A 207 -4.13 -14.36 38.78
C SER A 207 -3.52 -13.11 39.42
N SER A 208 -2.47 -12.51 38.82
CA SER A 208 -1.86 -11.27 39.33
C SER A 208 -2.63 -10.01 38.89
N TYR A 209 -3.52 -10.14 37.92
CA TYR A 209 -4.32 -9.05 37.38
C TYR A 209 -5.80 -9.19 37.72
N THR A 210 -6.46 -8.07 37.99
CA THR A 210 -7.86 -8.06 38.46
C THR A 210 -8.84 -7.72 37.36
N THR A 211 -8.51 -6.75 36.51
CA THR A 211 -9.39 -6.28 35.42
C THR A 211 -8.56 -5.80 34.23
N ALA A 212 -9.17 -5.82 33.05
CA ALA A 212 -8.63 -5.12 31.88
C ALA A 212 -9.73 -4.34 31.17
N ASN A 213 -9.42 -3.10 30.82
CA ASN A 213 -10.29 -2.23 30.03
C ASN A 213 -9.76 -2.18 28.60
N VAL A 214 -10.62 -2.47 27.62
CA VAL A 214 -10.24 -2.47 26.21
C VAL A 214 -10.66 -1.15 25.56
N TYR A 215 -9.76 -0.55 24.79
CA TYR A 215 -9.95 0.74 24.12
C TYR A 215 -9.63 0.64 22.62
N LYS A 216 -10.46 1.31 21.81
CA LYS A 216 -10.19 1.56 20.39
C LYS A 216 -9.26 2.76 20.27
N ILE A 217 -8.01 2.55 19.84
CA ILE A 217 -7.09 3.68 19.66
C ILE A 217 -7.51 4.50 18.43
N ILE A 218 -7.86 3.84 17.32
CA ILE A 218 -8.33 4.50 16.10
C ILE A 218 -9.80 4.13 15.89
N GLU A 219 -10.60 5.13 15.52
CA GLU A 219 -12.00 4.95 15.18
C GLU A 219 -12.12 4.73 13.67
N LEU A 220 -12.53 3.52 13.28
CA LEU A 220 -12.86 3.17 11.91
C LEU A 220 -14.37 2.95 11.85
N SER A 221 -15.08 3.72 11.01
CA SER A 221 -16.52 3.59 10.80
C SER A 221 -16.93 2.20 10.33
N GLU A 222 -16.01 1.52 9.65
CA GLU A 222 -16.11 0.20 9.05
C GLU A 222 -15.97 -0.94 10.07
N VAL A 223 -15.54 -0.64 11.31
CA VAL A 223 -15.24 -1.63 12.34
C VAL A 223 -16.09 -1.39 13.59
N ASN A 224 -17.01 -2.30 13.84
CA ASN A 224 -17.73 -2.36 15.11
C ASN A 224 -17.01 -3.28 16.11
N THR A 225 -17.06 -2.94 17.40
CA THR A 225 -16.57 -3.85 18.44
C THR A 225 -17.56 -3.97 19.57
N ASP A 226 -17.85 -5.20 19.95
CA ASP A 226 -18.66 -5.53 21.12
C ASP A 226 -17.74 -6.16 22.17
N VAL A 227 -17.59 -5.50 23.30
CA VAL A 227 -16.75 -5.96 24.42
C VAL A 227 -17.64 -6.74 25.38
N THR A 228 -17.31 -7.99 25.67
CA THR A 228 -17.99 -8.73 26.74
C THR A 228 -17.46 -8.28 28.09
N GLU A 229 -18.35 -8.08 29.06
CA GLU A 229 -17.96 -7.76 30.44
C GLU A 229 -17.10 -8.88 31.05
N PHE A 230 -16.11 -8.48 31.86
CA PHE A 230 -15.26 -9.41 32.57
C PHE A 230 -16.00 -10.01 33.76
N HIS A 231 -16.05 -11.34 33.82
CA HIS A 231 -16.39 -12.07 35.04
C HIS A 231 -15.18 -12.90 35.44
N ASN A 232 -14.79 -12.78 36.72
CA ASN A 232 -13.62 -13.45 37.29
C ASN A 232 -13.53 -14.91 36.79
N ASP A 233 -12.36 -15.29 36.30
CA ASP A 233 -11.98 -16.56 35.66
C ASP A 233 -12.28 -16.72 34.16
N MET A 234 -13.00 -15.80 33.52
CA MET A 234 -13.22 -15.83 32.07
C MET A 234 -12.37 -14.81 31.32
N PRO A 235 -11.74 -15.20 30.21
CA PRO A 235 -10.99 -14.28 29.35
C PRO A 235 -11.93 -13.22 28.75
N ILE A 236 -11.46 -11.98 28.62
CA ILE A 236 -12.25 -10.93 27.96
C ILE A 236 -12.25 -11.22 26.47
N GLU A 237 -13.44 -11.38 25.90
CA GLU A 237 -13.63 -11.57 24.47
C GLU A 237 -14.16 -10.27 23.85
N VAL A 238 -13.47 -9.80 22.82
CA VAL A 238 -13.86 -8.61 22.06
C VAL A 238 -14.21 -9.08 20.67
N LYS A 239 -15.49 -9.00 20.32
CA LYS A 239 -15.96 -9.32 18.97
C LYS A 239 -15.75 -8.10 18.10
N VAL A 240 -14.90 -8.21 17.11
CA VAL A 240 -14.57 -7.16 16.14
C VAL A 240 -15.22 -7.53 14.82
N SER A 241 -16.28 -6.82 14.44
CA SER A 241 -16.99 -7.00 13.17
C SER A 241 -16.56 -5.91 12.20
N ALA A 242 -15.99 -6.28 11.06
CA ALA A 242 -15.48 -5.32 10.09
C ALA A 242 -16.10 -5.55 8.70
N MET A 243 -16.46 -4.46 8.02
CA MET A 243 -16.94 -4.45 6.63
C MET A 243 -16.40 -3.21 5.92
N PHE A 244 -15.56 -3.41 4.92
CA PHE A 244 -14.89 -2.34 4.19
C PHE A 244 -15.41 -2.26 2.75
N PRO A 245 -15.89 -1.09 2.29
CA PRO A 245 -16.41 -0.95 0.93
C PRO A 245 -15.30 -0.90 -0.13
N GLU A 246 -14.12 -0.44 0.24
CA GLU A 246 -12.99 -0.22 -0.67
C GLU A 246 -11.84 -1.20 -0.38
N PRO A 247 -11.09 -1.63 -1.42
CA PRO A 247 -9.92 -2.47 -1.22
C PRO A 247 -8.78 -1.68 -0.58
N GLY A 248 -8.04 -2.31 0.32
CA GLY A 248 -6.97 -1.65 1.06
C GLY A 248 -6.42 -2.46 2.22
N ALA A 249 -5.42 -1.90 2.89
CA ALA A 249 -4.86 -2.44 4.12
C ALA A 249 -5.20 -1.52 5.29
N TYR A 250 -6.12 -1.96 6.15
CA TYR A 250 -6.64 -1.18 7.28
C TYR A 250 -6.04 -1.69 8.58
N ILE A 251 -5.47 -0.80 9.39
CA ILE A 251 -4.90 -1.18 10.70
C ILE A 251 -5.85 -0.70 11.79
N PHE A 252 -6.32 -1.64 12.61
CA PHE A 252 -7.16 -1.38 13.76
C PHE A 252 -6.41 -1.73 15.06
N PRO A 253 -5.73 -0.75 15.68
CA PRO A 253 -5.03 -0.93 16.95
C PRO A 253 -6.00 -1.04 18.13
N LEU A 254 -6.01 -2.20 18.77
CA LEU A 254 -6.78 -2.47 19.97
C LEU A 254 -5.84 -2.48 21.19
N ALA A 255 -6.11 -1.62 22.17
CA ALA A 255 -5.34 -1.58 23.41
C ALA A 255 -6.13 -2.15 24.58
N ALA A 256 -5.46 -2.87 25.47
CA ALA A 256 -6.02 -3.30 26.74
C ALA A 256 -5.17 -2.75 27.89
N LYS A 257 -5.78 -1.93 28.75
CA LYS A 257 -5.16 -1.42 29.98
C LYS A 257 -5.48 -2.38 31.12
N VAL A 258 -4.45 -3.01 31.66
CA VAL A 258 -4.56 -4.04 32.70
C VAL A 258 -4.26 -3.43 34.07
N MET A 259 -5.06 -3.80 35.08
CA MET A 259 -4.92 -3.38 36.47
C MET A 259 -4.46 -4.55 37.35
N PRO A 260 -3.62 -4.31 38.38
CA PRO A 260 -3.26 -3.01 38.96
C PRO A 260 -2.01 -2.33 38.37
N SER A 261 -1.22 -3.02 37.56
CA SER A 261 0.08 -2.53 37.04
C SER A 261 -0.02 -1.32 36.11
N LYS A 262 -1.23 -0.93 35.66
CA LYS A 262 -1.48 0.06 34.60
C LYS A 262 -0.74 -0.26 33.30
N LEU A 263 -0.48 -1.55 33.06
CA LEU A 263 0.20 -2.01 31.87
C LEU A 263 -0.73 -1.90 30.66
N CYS A 264 -0.19 -1.44 29.52
CA CYS A 264 -0.96 -1.28 28.30
C CYS A 264 -0.50 -2.33 27.28
N LEU A 265 -1.40 -3.27 26.98
CA LEU A 265 -1.23 -4.22 25.90
C LEU A 265 -1.75 -3.64 24.58
N LEU A 266 -1.14 -4.02 23.47
CA LEU A 266 -1.56 -3.62 22.11
C LEU A 266 -1.59 -4.81 21.17
N LYS A 267 -2.68 -4.96 20.43
CA LYS A 267 -2.78 -5.85 19.27
C LYS A 267 -3.25 -5.03 18.08
N ASP A 268 -2.45 -5.01 17.02
CA ASP A 268 -2.84 -4.42 15.75
C ASP A 268 -3.53 -5.49 14.91
N LEU A 269 -4.81 -5.27 14.59
CA LEU A 269 -5.52 -6.08 13.61
C LEU A 269 -5.31 -5.46 12.24
N THR A 270 -4.76 -6.22 11.30
CA THR A 270 -4.54 -5.77 9.92
C THR A 270 -5.58 -6.42 9.02
N PHE A 271 -6.51 -5.63 8.49
CA PHE A 271 -7.52 -6.08 7.54
C PHE A 271 -7.04 -5.84 6.12
N TRP A 272 -6.81 -6.92 5.38
CA TRP A 272 -6.51 -6.91 3.96
C TRP A 272 -7.82 -7.07 3.18
N VAL A 273 -8.29 -6.00 2.58
CA VAL A 273 -9.54 -5.97 1.83
C VAL A 273 -9.23 -6.08 0.35
N GLU A 274 -9.71 -7.14 -0.28
CA GLU A 274 -9.41 -7.49 -1.66
C GLU A 274 -10.63 -7.29 -2.55
N SER A 275 -10.42 -6.66 -3.71
CA SER A 275 -11.44 -6.57 -4.75
C SER A 275 -11.25 -7.69 -5.78
N GLU A 276 -12.31 -8.02 -6.52
CA GLU A 276 -12.22 -8.94 -7.65
C GLU A 276 -11.22 -8.44 -8.71
N LEU A 277 -11.16 -7.12 -8.92
CA LEU A 277 -10.20 -6.49 -9.82
C LEU A 277 -8.75 -6.78 -9.42
N MET A 278 -8.44 -6.89 -8.12
CA MET A 278 -7.09 -7.24 -7.67
C MET A 278 -6.70 -8.68 -8.05
N ASP A 279 -7.65 -9.60 -8.16
CA ASP A 279 -7.39 -10.96 -8.64
C ASP A 279 -7.15 -10.98 -10.15
N GLU A 280 -7.90 -10.16 -10.90
CA GLU A 280 -7.72 -10.02 -12.35
C GLU A 280 -6.37 -9.38 -12.70
N LEU A 281 -5.94 -8.42 -11.89
CA LEU A 281 -4.66 -7.72 -12.02
C LEU A 281 -3.51 -8.43 -11.29
N ALA A 282 -3.79 -9.54 -10.60
CA ALA A 282 -2.77 -10.27 -9.86
C ALA A 282 -1.66 -10.71 -10.84
N PRO A 283 -0.39 -10.59 -10.44
CA PRO A 283 0.70 -10.95 -11.32
C PRO A 283 0.61 -12.44 -11.66
N VAL A 284 0.60 -12.76 -12.95
CA VAL A 284 0.49 -14.13 -13.47
C VAL A 284 1.69 -15.02 -13.10
N SER A 285 2.74 -14.42 -12.53
CA SER A 285 3.95 -15.09 -12.05
C SER A 285 4.45 -14.42 -10.78
N LYS A 286 5.13 -15.17 -9.89
CA LYS A 286 5.70 -14.58 -8.67
C LYS A 286 6.66 -13.45 -9.04
N TYR A 287 6.58 -12.32 -8.32
CA TYR A 287 7.62 -11.33 -8.36
C TYR A 287 8.93 -11.97 -7.89
N VAL A 288 9.84 -12.19 -8.83
CA VAL A 288 11.22 -12.53 -8.52
C VAL A 288 11.88 -11.19 -8.25
N LYS A 289 12.12 -10.89 -6.97
CA LYS A 289 13.01 -9.79 -6.58
C LYS A 289 14.33 -10.10 -7.26
N ARG A 290 14.60 -9.47 -8.40
CA ARG A 290 15.95 -9.45 -8.94
C ARG A 290 16.75 -8.85 -7.80
N LYS A 291 17.73 -9.59 -7.27
CA LYS A 291 18.71 -8.98 -6.39
C LYS A 291 19.12 -7.70 -7.13
N ASP A 292 19.02 -6.56 -6.47
CA ASP A 292 19.72 -5.38 -6.92
C ASP A 292 21.19 -5.79 -6.87
N ILE A 293 21.63 -6.44 -7.95
CA ILE A 293 23.03 -6.52 -8.27
C ILE A 293 23.31 -5.10 -8.71
N ILE A 294 23.45 -4.21 -7.72
CA ILE A 294 24.49 -3.22 -7.75
C ILE A 294 25.73 -4.09 -7.87
N LYS A 295 26.08 -4.47 -9.10
CA LYS A 295 27.47 -4.66 -9.43
C LYS A 295 28.01 -3.27 -9.09
N GLU A 296 28.59 -3.13 -7.90
CA GLU A 296 29.73 -2.26 -7.77
C GLU A 296 30.63 -2.73 -8.91
N MET A 297 30.50 -2.06 -10.05
CA MET A 297 31.44 -2.26 -11.11
C MET A 297 32.71 -1.71 -10.52
N GLU A 298 33.54 -2.59 -9.96
CA GLU A 298 35.00 -2.43 -9.95
C GLU A 298 35.53 -2.39 -11.41
N GLY A 299 34.81 -1.71 -12.30
CA GLY A 299 35.32 -1.27 -13.57
C GLY A 299 36.06 0.01 -13.28
N SER A 300 37.35 0.04 -13.61
CA SER A 300 38.07 1.28 -13.84
C SER A 300 37.16 2.26 -14.56
N ILE A 301 37.04 3.50 -14.04
CA ILE A 301 36.36 4.60 -14.73
C ILE A 301 37.00 4.67 -16.12
N LEU A 302 36.32 4.12 -17.12
CA LEU A 302 36.70 4.32 -18.50
C LEU A 302 36.37 5.79 -18.78
N PRO A 303 37.34 6.65 -19.11
CA PRO A 303 37.03 7.96 -19.63
C PRO A 303 36.14 7.71 -20.85
N GLY A 304 34.86 8.05 -20.74
CA GLY A 304 33.93 7.84 -21.84
C GLY A 304 34.50 8.58 -23.04
N GLU A 305 34.80 7.84 -24.11
CA GLU A 305 34.98 8.47 -25.42
C GLU A 305 33.72 9.27 -25.69
N GLU A 306 33.89 10.53 -26.12
CA GLU A 306 32.76 11.29 -26.63
C GLU A 306 32.14 10.42 -27.72
N VAL A 307 30.93 9.92 -27.47
CA VAL A 307 30.14 9.29 -28.51
C VAL A 307 30.08 10.32 -29.61
N GLU A 308 30.77 10.07 -30.73
CA GLU A 308 30.61 10.85 -31.94
C GLU A 308 29.11 10.95 -32.11
N ARG A 309 28.56 12.17 -31.98
CA ARG A 309 27.12 12.39 -32.07
C ARG A 309 26.77 11.98 -33.48
N GLY A 310 26.44 10.69 -33.65
CA GLY A 310 25.98 10.14 -34.90
C GLY A 310 24.88 11.08 -35.31
N SER A 311 25.03 11.66 -36.51
CA SER A 311 24.16 12.68 -37.06
C SER A 311 22.72 12.21 -36.95
N SER A 312 22.10 12.48 -35.80
CA SER A 312 20.70 12.17 -35.59
C SER A 312 20.03 13.09 -36.56
N SER A 313 19.37 12.51 -37.56
CA SER A 313 18.62 13.20 -38.62
C SER A 313 17.46 14.06 -38.12
N LEU A 314 17.42 14.35 -36.82
CA LEU A 314 16.61 15.40 -36.20
C LEU A 314 17.41 16.71 -36.29
N GLU A 315 17.53 17.26 -37.51
CA GLU A 315 18.21 18.55 -37.78
C GLU A 315 17.48 19.76 -37.16
N ILE A 316 16.27 19.55 -36.63
CA ILE A 316 15.45 20.63 -36.08
C ILE A 316 15.53 20.57 -34.55
N VAL A 317 16.57 21.17 -33.99
CA VAL A 317 16.60 21.55 -32.59
C VAL A 317 15.83 22.86 -32.46
N GLU A 318 14.51 22.78 -32.29
CA GLU A 318 13.71 23.93 -31.91
C GLU A 318 14.00 24.29 -30.45
N LYS A 319 14.76 25.35 -30.24
CA LYS A 319 14.99 25.89 -28.92
C LYS A 319 13.68 26.49 -28.41
N LEU A 320 13.03 25.80 -27.46
CA LEU A 320 11.87 26.33 -26.77
C LEU A 320 12.20 27.69 -26.16
N GLN A 321 11.32 28.67 -26.35
CA GLN A 321 11.48 29.98 -25.75
C GLN A 321 11.31 29.88 -24.23
N ASN A 322 12.03 30.74 -23.50
CA ASN A 322 11.85 30.82 -22.05
C ASN A 322 10.41 31.26 -21.75
N HIS A 323 9.72 30.46 -20.93
CA HIS A 323 8.39 30.80 -20.44
C HIS A 323 8.45 32.07 -19.59
N LYS A 324 7.64 33.08 -19.93
CA LYS A 324 7.68 34.39 -19.27
C LYS A 324 6.54 34.51 -18.28
N VAL A 325 6.84 34.33 -17.00
CA VAL A 325 5.86 34.52 -15.94
C VAL A 325 5.64 36.02 -15.66
N PRO A 326 4.38 36.51 -15.60
CA PRO A 326 4.08 37.88 -15.19
C PRO A 326 4.69 38.23 -13.81
N PRO A 327 5.45 39.34 -13.66
CA PRO A 327 6.10 39.70 -12.39
C PRO A 327 5.14 39.90 -11.21
N VAL A 328 3.89 40.24 -11.50
CA VAL A 328 2.84 40.40 -10.48
C VAL A 328 2.54 39.08 -9.79
N TYR A 329 2.57 37.95 -10.50
CA TYR A 329 2.30 36.64 -9.90
C TYR A 329 3.31 36.27 -8.82
N ASN A 330 4.60 36.58 -9.04
CA ASN A 330 5.61 36.36 -8.01
C ASN A 330 5.28 37.11 -6.71
N LYS A 331 4.87 38.38 -6.80
CA LYS A 331 4.45 39.16 -5.62
C LYS A 331 3.22 38.55 -4.94
N LEU A 332 2.22 38.14 -5.72
CA LEU A 332 0.99 37.54 -5.19
C LEU A 332 1.27 36.20 -4.50
N VAL A 333 2.12 35.35 -5.09
CA VAL A 333 2.52 34.04 -4.54
C VAL A 333 3.31 34.21 -3.24
N LEU A 334 4.27 35.13 -3.20
CA LEU A 334 5.01 35.47 -1.97
C LEU A 334 4.09 35.95 -0.83
N LYS A 335 2.98 36.60 -1.18
CA LYS A 335 1.93 37.03 -0.25
C LYS A 335 0.81 36.00 -0.09
N LYS A 336 1.06 34.74 -0.47
CA LYS A 336 0.15 33.59 -0.33
C LYS A 336 -1.25 33.81 -0.93
N LEU A 337 -1.32 34.56 -2.04
CA LEU A 337 -2.57 34.92 -2.73
C LEU A 337 -3.57 35.62 -1.79
N GLN A 338 -3.08 36.45 -0.86
CA GLN A 338 -3.90 37.25 0.06
C GLN A 338 -3.75 38.75 -0.24
N PRO A 339 -4.78 39.57 0.05
CA PRO A 339 -4.64 41.02 0.07
C PRO A 339 -3.53 41.46 1.03
N PHE A 340 -2.80 42.52 0.70
CA PHE A 340 -1.75 43.08 1.54
C PHE A 340 -1.76 44.62 1.51
N GLU A 341 -1.14 45.23 2.53
CA GLU A 341 -1.05 46.68 2.65
C GLU A 341 -0.35 47.30 1.44
N ASN A 342 -0.93 48.37 0.88
CA ASN A 342 -0.44 49.09 -0.32
C ASN A 342 -0.51 48.30 -1.63
N MET A 343 -1.46 47.36 -1.76
CA MET A 343 -1.74 46.69 -3.04
C MET A 343 -2.23 47.71 -4.09
N ARG A 344 -1.63 47.68 -5.28
CA ARG A 344 -2.06 48.55 -6.39
C ARG A 344 -3.36 48.03 -7.00
N PRO A 345 -4.24 48.87 -7.55
CA PRO A 345 -5.51 48.43 -8.16
C PRO A 345 -5.33 47.34 -9.24
N TYR A 346 -4.23 47.41 -10.00
CA TYR A 346 -3.87 46.38 -10.97
C TYR A 346 -3.54 45.03 -10.31
N GLU A 347 -2.82 45.03 -9.19
CA GLU A 347 -2.45 43.82 -8.45
C GLU A 347 -3.69 43.18 -7.79
N GLU A 348 -4.62 44.00 -7.31
CA GLU A 348 -5.91 43.57 -6.77
C GLU A 348 -6.79 42.92 -7.85
N SER A 349 -6.89 43.54 -9.03
CA SER A 349 -7.60 42.99 -10.18
C SER A 349 -7.00 41.64 -10.62
N MET A 350 -5.66 41.55 -10.67
CA MET A 350 -4.98 40.30 -11.01
C MET A 350 -5.18 39.23 -9.94
N LEU A 351 -5.15 39.57 -8.65
CA LEU A 351 -5.42 38.64 -7.56
C LEU A 351 -6.85 38.09 -7.66
N LYS A 352 -7.83 38.97 -7.92
CA LYS A 352 -9.21 38.55 -8.13
C LYS A 352 -9.35 37.57 -9.29
N LYS A 353 -8.72 37.86 -10.44
CA LYS A 353 -8.72 36.95 -11.61
C LYS A 353 -8.08 35.60 -11.28
N VAL A 354 -6.94 35.59 -10.58
CA VAL A 354 -6.25 34.35 -10.18
C VAL A 354 -7.11 33.51 -9.25
N LEU A 355 -7.74 34.14 -8.24
CA LEU A 355 -8.61 33.45 -7.31
C LEU A 355 -9.86 32.89 -7.99
N GLU A 356 -10.46 33.64 -8.92
CA GLU A 356 -11.61 33.18 -9.71
C GLU A 356 -11.24 31.94 -10.56
N LEU A 357 -10.07 31.94 -11.22
CA LEU A 357 -9.62 30.81 -12.03
C LEU A 357 -9.25 29.56 -11.20
N LEU A 358 -8.75 29.74 -9.98
CA LEU A 358 -8.33 28.63 -9.12
C LEU A 358 -9.46 28.08 -8.23
N CYS A 359 -10.30 28.97 -7.71
CA CYS A 359 -11.24 28.70 -6.62
C CYS A 359 -12.70 29.00 -6.98
N GLY A 360 -12.99 29.53 -8.18
CA GLY A 360 -14.34 29.96 -8.57
C GLY A 360 -14.86 31.05 -7.64
N GLN A 361 -16.07 30.86 -7.11
CA GLN A 361 -16.70 31.80 -6.16
C GLN A 361 -16.21 31.65 -4.71
N MET A 362 -15.34 30.68 -4.41
CA MET A 362 -14.90 30.39 -3.05
C MET A 362 -13.65 31.19 -2.66
N SER A 363 -13.48 31.42 -1.35
CA SER A 363 -12.20 31.89 -0.83
C SER A 363 -11.12 30.82 -1.01
N TYR A 364 -9.85 31.22 -1.20
CA TYR A 364 -8.72 30.29 -1.30
C TYR A 364 -8.64 29.32 -0.11
N ARG A 365 -8.91 29.83 1.10
CA ARG A 365 -8.88 29.03 2.34
C ARG A 365 -9.96 27.96 2.34
N ASP A 366 -11.15 28.29 1.87
CA ASP A 366 -12.27 27.34 1.82
C ASP A 366 -12.07 26.33 0.70
N ALA A 367 -11.50 26.73 -0.44
CA ALA A 367 -11.14 25.82 -1.52
C ALA A 367 -10.11 24.77 -1.07
N VAL A 368 -9.06 25.18 -0.36
CA VAL A 368 -8.06 24.25 0.21
C VAL A 368 -8.69 23.31 1.23
N ARG A 369 -9.57 23.82 2.11
CA ARG A 369 -10.30 23.00 3.09
C ARG A 369 -11.23 21.99 2.39
N HIS A 370 -11.86 22.39 1.29
CA HIS A 370 -12.73 21.53 0.51
C HIS A 370 -11.97 20.37 -0.13
N ILE A 371 -10.82 20.66 -0.77
CA ILE A 371 -9.94 19.63 -1.36
C ILE A 371 -9.54 18.58 -0.31
N GLY A 372 -9.18 19.03 0.90
CA GLY A 372 -8.83 18.11 1.99
C GLY A 372 -9.98 17.21 2.46
N LYS A 373 -11.23 17.64 2.30
CA LYS A 373 -12.43 16.88 2.71
C LYS A 373 -12.96 15.95 1.62
N THR A 374 -13.12 16.46 0.40
CA THR A 374 -13.80 15.72 -0.68
C THR A 374 -12.84 15.00 -1.61
N LYS A 375 -11.52 15.26 -1.49
CA LYS A 375 -10.48 14.84 -2.44
C LYS A 375 -10.74 15.28 -3.89
N THR A 376 -11.74 16.14 -4.11
CA THR A 376 -12.12 16.67 -5.41
C THR A 376 -11.92 18.18 -5.40
N PRO A 377 -11.18 18.75 -6.37
CA PRO A 377 -11.09 20.19 -6.48
C PRO A 377 -12.47 20.74 -6.88
N PHE A 378 -12.95 21.74 -6.14
CA PHE A 378 -14.15 22.47 -6.49
C PHE A 378 -13.85 23.31 -7.73
N ILE A 379 -14.30 22.83 -8.88
CA ILE A 379 -14.02 23.41 -10.19
C ILE A 379 -15.36 23.55 -10.89
N ASP A 380 -15.75 24.78 -11.23
CA ASP A 380 -16.83 25.01 -12.18
C ASP A 380 -16.54 24.24 -13.47
N THR A 381 -17.57 23.71 -14.14
CA THR A 381 -17.43 22.86 -15.32
C THR A 381 -16.46 23.50 -16.34
N LEU A 382 -15.29 22.85 -16.53
CA LEU A 382 -14.26 23.35 -17.44
C LEU A 382 -14.82 23.47 -18.84
N ASN A 383 -14.69 24.64 -19.45
CA ASN A 383 -14.96 24.84 -20.86
C ASN A 383 -13.63 25.12 -21.59
N ALA A 384 -13.62 25.05 -22.92
CA ALA A 384 -12.38 25.16 -23.69
C ALA A 384 -11.61 26.48 -23.43
N PHE A 385 -12.33 27.58 -23.16
CA PHE A 385 -11.73 28.89 -22.87
C PHE A 385 -11.19 28.97 -21.45
N SER A 386 -11.96 28.52 -20.45
CA SER A 386 -11.51 28.52 -19.05
C SER A 386 -10.38 27.52 -18.80
N TYR A 387 -10.33 26.44 -19.59
CA TYR A 387 -9.26 25.46 -19.53
C TYR A 387 -7.90 26.08 -19.92
N SER A 388 -7.83 26.79 -21.06
CA SER A 388 -6.55 27.33 -21.54
C SER A 388 -5.99 28.41 -20.62
N GLU A 389 -6.83 29.35 -20.16
CA GLU A 389 -6.41 30.39 -19.22
C GLU A 389 -5.97 29.80 -17.88
N ARG A 390 -6.71 28.83 -17.36
CA ARG A 390 -6.37 28.17 -16.10
C ARG A 390 -5.10 27.34 -16.23
N PHE A 391 -4.94 26.60 -17.31
CA PHE A 391 -3.74 25.80 -17.53
C PHE A 391 -2.51 26.70 -17.66
N ALA A 392 -2.62 27.82 -18.38
CA ALA A 392 -1.56 28.82 -18.45
C ALA A 392 -1.21 29.37 -17.05
N LEU A 393 -2.21 29.72 -16.24
CA LEU A 393 -2.01 30.16 -14.86
C LEU A 393 -1.32 29.07 -14.00
N LEU A 394 -1.73 27.82 -14.10
CA LEU A 394 -1.12 26.71 -13.36
C LEU A 394 0.34 26.51 -13.76
N LEU A 395 0.67 26.62 -15.05
CA LEU A 395 2.05 26.58 -15.53
C LEU A 395 2.87 27.76 -14.97
N ASP A 396 2.30 28.97 -14.95
CA ASP A 396 2.94 30.14 -14.36
C ASP A 396 3.23 29.95 -12.86
N LEU A 397 2.30 29.37 -12.13
CA LEU A 397 2.45 29.10 -10.69
C LEU A 397 3.46 27.98 -10.41
N GLU A 398 3.46 26.91 -11.20
CA GLU A 398 4.44 25.83 -11.11
C GLU A 398 5.86 26.34 -11.40
N GLU A 399 6.02 27.16 -12.43
CA GLU A 399 7.31 27.78 -12.76
C GLU A 399 7.83 28.66 -11.61
N LEU A 400 6.95 29.46 -10.98
CA LEU A 400 7.33 30.25 -9.79
C LEU A 400 7.69 29.38 -8.60
N GLN A 401 6.95 28.30 -8.37
CA GLN A 401 7.24 27.34 -7.31
C GLN A 401 8.62 26.70 -7.53
N LEU A 402 8.91 26.23 -8.75
CA LEU A 402 10.20 25.67 -9.12
C LEU A 402 11.33 26.68 -8.96
N GLN A 403 11.15 27.93 -9.40
CA GLN A 403 12.13 29.00 -9.20
C GLN A 403 12.44 29.25 -7.71
N HIS A 404 11.42 29.23 -6.85
CA HIS A 404 11.63 29.35 -5.40
C HIS A 404 12.30 28.13 -4.79
N GLN A 405 11.92 26.92 -5.22
CA GLN A 405 12.53 25.68 -4.74
C GLN A 405 14.00 25.60 -5.13
N ILE A 406 14.36 25.97 -6.36
CA ILE A 406 15.75 25.99 -6.84
C ILE A 406 16.62 26.94 -6.01
N LYS A 407 16.08 28.10 -5.60
CA LYS A 407 16.81 29.04 -4.72
C LYS A 407 17.17 28.46 -3.35
N ASN A 408 16.47 27.42 -2.88
CA ASN A 408 16.86 26.76 -1.63
C ASN A 408 18.21 26.02 -1.76
N TYR A 409 18.67 25.80 -3.00
CA TYR A 409 19.97 25.21 -3.30
C TYR A 409 21.05 26.27 -3.52
N ASP A 410 20.72 27.56 -3.49
CA ASP A 410 21.70 28.64 -3.59
C ASP A 410 22.66 28.56 -2.39
N ARG A 411 23.96 28.42 -2.68
CA ARG A 411 25.02 28.35 -1.69
C ARG A 411 25.84 29.62 -1.72
N CYS A 412 25.47 30.58 -0.88
CA CYS A 412 26.25 31.80 -0.68
C CYS A 412 27.40 31.55 0.30
N ASN A 413 28.57 32.14 0.04
CA ASN A 413 29.74 32.10 0.93
C ASN A 413 30.35 30.70 1.18
N GLU A 414 30.02 29.70 0.36
CA GLU A 414 30.68 28.40 0.42
C GLU A 414 32.08 28.46 -0.19
N THR A 415 33.05 27.82 0.46
CA THR A 415 34.42 27.73 -0.06
C THR A 415 34.52 26.54 -1.00
N LEU A 416 34.79 26.83 -2.28
CA LEU A 416 35.03 25.80 -3.28
C LEU A 416 36.30 25.00 -2.94
N GLN A 417 36.19 23.68 -2.88
CA GLN A 417 37.37 22.84 -2.63
C GLN A 417 38.09 22.57 -3.96
N PRO A 418 39.39 22.89 -4.06
CA PRO A 418 40.16 22.57 -5.26
C PRO A 418 40.34 21.06 -5.38
N SER A 419 40.10 20.55 -6.58
CA SER A 419 40.46 19.23 -7.07
C SER A 419 41.41 19.43 -8.26
N THR A 420 42.23 18.44 -8.57
CA THR A 420 43.37 18.48 -9.52
C THR A 420 43.21 19.37 -10.76
N ALA A 421 42.01 19.45 -11.36
CA ALA A 421 41.70 20.39 -12.44
C ALA A 421 40.31 21.06 -12.33
N ARG A 422 39.63 20.95 -11.19
CA ARG A 422 38.22 21.38 -11.02
C ARG A 422 37.97 21.87 -9.60
N PHE A 423 36.90 22.61 -9.42
CA PHE A 423 36.39 22.94 -8.08
C PHE A 423 35.20 22.04 -7.75
N THR A 424 35.17 21.55 -6.51
CA THR A 424 34.08 20.72 -6.00
C THR A 424 33.24 21.55 -5.04
N LEU A 425 31.93 21.63 -5.30
CA LEU A 425 30.93 22.17 -4.38
C LEU A 425 30.02 21.03 -3.93
N LYS A 426 29.95 20.79 -2.63
CA LYS A 426 29.02 19.81 -2.07
C LYS A 426 27.67 20.48 -1.86
N VAL A 427 26.69 20.11 -2.66
CA VAL A 427 25.30 20.57 -2.49
C VAL A 427 24.50 19.40 -1.90
N PRO A 428 23.90 19.56 -0.69
CA PRO A 428 23.09 18.50 -0.10
C PRO A 428 21.83 18.23 -0.92
N ASP A 429 21.31 17.01 -0.81
CA ASP A 429 20.00 16.59 -1.33
C ASP A 429 19.86 16.48 -2.86
N LEU A 430 20.95 16.60 -3.63
CA LEU A 430 20.91 16.33 -5.09
C LEU A 430 20.63 14.86 -5.43
N SER A 431 21.03 13.92 -4.57
CA SER A 431 20.86 12.48 -4.79
C SER A 431 19.42 11.99 -4.64
N GLU A 432 18.52 12.79 -4.04
CA GLU A 432 17.14 12.41 -3.76
C GLU A 432 16.10 13.01 -4.74
N GLY A 433 16.56 13.67 -5.81
CA GLY A 433 15.74 13.85 -7.01
C GLY A 433 15.09 15.23 -7.22
N ARG A 434 15.88 16.31 -7.11
CA ARG A 434 15.83 17.59 -7.88
C ARG A 434 16.63 18.66 -7.12
N PRO A 435 17.26 19.66 -7.79
CA PRO A 435 17.39 19.80 -9.25
C PRO A 435 18.46 18.85 -9.83
N SER A 436 18.19 18.29 -11.01
CA SER A 436 19.17 17.49 -11.75
C SER A 436 20.15 18.43 -12.45
N VAL A 437 21.44 18.31 -12.13
CA VAL A 437 22.50 19.09 -12.79
C VAL A 437 23.15 18.23 -13.85
N ALA A 438 23.11 18.69 -15.10
CA ALA A 438 23.83 18.11 -16.22
C ALA A 438 25.14 18.87 -16.47
N ARG A 439 26.10 18.17 -17.09
CA ARG A 439 27.36 18.82 -17.49
C ARG A 439 27.06 19.86 -18.57
N GLY A 440 27.40 21.12 -18.28
CA GLY A 440 27.18 22.25 -19.20
C GLY A 440 26.00 23.16 -18.85
N ASP A 441 25.26 22.84 -17.78
CA ASP A 441 24.28 23.76 -17.21
C ASP A 441 24.96 25.06 -16.77
N LYS A 442 24.28 26.19 -17.01
CA LYS A 442 24.81 27.55 -16.82
C LYS A 442 24.27 28.22 -15.58
#